data_AF-A0AA36IBS5-F1
#
_entry.id   AF-A0AA36IBS5-F1
#
_cell.length_a   1.000
_cell.length_b   1.000
_cell.length_c   1.000
_cell.angle_alpha   90.00
_cell.angle_beta   90.00
_cell.angle_gamma   90.00
#
_symmetry.space_group_name_H-M   'P 1'
#
loop_
_entity.id
_entity.type
_entity.pdbx_description
1 polymer ?
#
loop_
_entity_poly.entity_id
_entity_poly.type
_entity_poly.pdbx_seq_one_letter_code
_entity_poly.pdbx_strand_id
1 'polypeptide(L)'
;MSDWHWINLPGDRHEQVVADLEALPASDRGRPGTGRGMIVIQTNARSSFHVSFSHTEAPTRGTDVPCLRFVVGKRQNSMTSVGLGNPYLKKEPIDFTRQADALLTDTEKSRTYWFLYDREVAVAAMGVQANPQADSCRLLTRFKDCFSGFREEVCQQLRYVIVSSGKRPISLRVVHIDAPPDISIPRYLFDPVSWRELPWQGCSCVFQPDEAHLQLIKRAQQLIAASPLGTLYQLIGPDHLCLNAVRLLDPFRRTELQRQPQSVVVESTEEEEWRACFEEVDRRLVTVFHSAPWTFWPLRFERADCTSVSLAPIGPGAQECVGAWVSAVEAATGLRNSATHREMLTLDFAYQVFPVEGENAVQARRDLAREITALLQKEWGTMDFRDPKLAVWQTKAHWRPFQASYIPTAPTP
;
A
#
# COMPACT_ATOMS: atom_id res chain seq x y z
N MET A 1 -20.91 -18.63 9.03
CA MET A 1 -20.14 -18.07 10.16
C MET A 1 -19.35 -19.23 10.71
N SER A 2 -18.02 -19.22 10.62
CA SER A 2 -17.18 -20.24 11.24
C SER A 2 -17.28 -20.09 12.76
N ASP A 3 -17.58 -21.21 13.44
CA ASP A 3 -17.75 -21.20 14.89
C ASP A 3 -16.41 -21.03 15.58
N TRP A 4 -16.41 -20.26 16.67
CA TRP A 4 -15.23 -20.14 17.51
C TRP A 4 -15.05 -21.41 18.33
N HIS A 5 -13.81 -21.91 18.42
CA HIS A 5 -13.47 -23.10 19.20
C HIS A 5 -12.44 -22.78 20.29
N TRP A 6 -12.56 -23.48 21.42
CA TRP A 6 -11.62 -23.32 22.53
C TRP A 6 -10.42 -24.26 22.39
N ILE A 7 -9.24 -23.71 22.67
CA ILE A 7 -7.96 -24.42 22.75
C ILE A 7 -7.39 -24.18 24.14
N ASN A 8 -7.18 -25.27 24.87
CA ASN A 8 -6.61 -25.25 26.21
C ASN A 8 -5.28 -25.99 26.18
N LEU A 9 -4.19 -25.26 26.31
CA LEU A 9 -2.85 -25.84 26.30
C LEU A 9 -2.29 -25.78 27.72
N PRO A 10 -1.87 -26.92 28.31
CA PRO A 10 -1.53 -27.01 29.72
C PRO A 10 -0.21 -26.30 30.12
N GLY A 11 0.52 -25.73 29.16
CA GLY A 11 1.84 -25.15 29.36
C GLY A 11 2.92 -26.09 28.87
N ASP A 12 4.14 -25.98 29.38
CA ASP A 12 5.25 -26.87 29.06
C ASP A 12 5.41 -27.18 27.57
N ARG A 13 5.21 -26.15 26.74
CA ARG A 13 5.49 -26.20 25.30
C ARG A 13 4.54 -27.05 24.47
N HIS A 14 3.36 -27.41 24.99
CA HIS A 14 2.35 -28.15 24.23
C HIS A 14 1.91 -27.38 22.99
N GLU A 15 1.69 -28.11 21.90
CA GLU A 15 1.28 -27.61 20.59
C GLU A 15 -0.01 -28.33 20.14
N GLN A 16 -0.87 -27.63 19.40
CA GLN A 16 -2.08 -28.18 18.79
C GLN A 16 -2.21 -27.64 17.36
N VAL A 17 -2.47 -28.54 16.41
CA VAL A 17 -2.81 -28.19 15.03
C VAL A 17 -4.25 -27.67 15.02
N VAL A 18 -4.47 -26.50 14.40
CA VAL A 18 -5.77 -25.81 14.39
C VAL A 18 -6.37 -25.66 13.00
N ALA A 19 -5.54 -25.75 11.96
CA ALA A 19 -5.99 -25.73 10.58
C ALA A 19 -4.98 -26.40 9.65
N ASP A 20 -5.49 -26.97 8.56
CA ASP A 20 -4.74 -27.41 7.39
C ASP A 20 -5.15 -26.53 6.21
N LEU A 21 -4.24 -25.65 5.77
CA LEU A 21 -4.50 -24.64 4.75
C LEU A 21 -4.84 -25.21 3.37
N GLU A 22 -4.41 -26.43 3.07
CA GLU A 22 -4.71 -27.10 1.79
C GLU A 22 -6.08 -27.79 1.79
N ALA A 23 -6.62 -28.11 2.98
CA ALA A 23 -7.94 -28.71 3.15
C ALA A 23 -9.08 -27.69 3.14
N LEU A 24 -8.75 -26.39 3.08
CA LEU A 24 -9.73 -25.31 3.10
C LEU A 24 -10.40 -25.10 1.74
N PRO A 25 -11.71 -24.76 1.73
CA PRO A 25 -12.40 -24.42 0.49
C PRO A 25 -11.79 -23.15 -0.11
N ALA A 26 -11.43 -23.17 -1.39
CA ALA A 26 -10.95 -21.96 -2.05
C ALA A 26 -12.04 -20.92 -2.19
N SER A 27 -11.62 -19.65 -2.14
CA SER A 27 -12.48 -18.49 -2.38
C SER A 27 -13.04 -18.46 -3.81
N ASP A 28 -12.37 -19.11 -4.77
CA ASP A 28 -12.78 -19.16 -6.18
C ASP A 28 -13.02 -20.60 -6.65
N ARG A 29 -14.16 -20.78 -7.34
CA ARG A 29 -14.69 -22.03 -7.91
C ARG A 29 -13.60 -22.97 -8.47
N GLY A 30 -13.22 -23.98 -7.67
CA GLY A 30 -12.56 -25.19 -8.17
C GLY A 30 -11.03 -25.21 -8.17
N ARG A 31 -10.33 -24.28 -7.51
CA ARG A 31 -8.89 -24.45 -7.20
C ARG A 31 -8.72 -24.90 -5.74
N PRO A 32 -7.71 -25.70 -5.37
CA PRO A 32 -7.38 -25.94 -3.97
C PRO A 32 -7.00 -24.62 -3.28
N GLY A 33 -7.30 -24.46 -1.98
CA GLY A 33 -6.76 -23.35 -1.18
C GLY A 33 -5.22 -23.42 -1.17
N THR A 34 -4.58 -22.58 -1.96
CA THR A 34 -3.14 -22.64 -2.28
C THR A 34 -2.27 -22.07 -1.16
N GLY A 35 -2.28 -22.67 0.04
CA GLY A 35 -1.39 -22.26 1.14
C GLY A 35 -1.70 -20.85 1.64
N ARG A 36 -2.99 -20.52 1.74
CA ARG A 36 -3.50 -19.22 2.19
C ARG A 36 -4.46 -19.45 3.35
N GLY A 37 -4.29 -18.70 4.43
CA GLY A 37 -5.27 -18.70 5.50
C GLY A 37 -4.96 -17.75 6.63
N MET A 38 -5.99 -17.50 7.41
CA MET A 38 -5.91 -16.61 8.55
C MET A 38 -6.62 -17.23 9.74
N ILE A 39 -5.98 -17.13 10.89
CA ILE A 39 -6.62 -17.45 12.16
C ILE A 39 -6.80 -16.17 12.97
N VAL A 40 -7.92 -16.10 13.69
CA VAL A 40 -8.19 -15.06 14.68
C VAL A 40 -8.23 -15.73 16.05
N ILE A 41 -7.48 -15.15 16.99
CA ILE A 41 -7.35 -15.61 18.36
C ILE A 41 -7.89 -14.54 19.28
N GLN A 42 -8.91 -14.88 20.05
CA GLN A 42 -9.42 -14.10 21.17
C GLN A 42 -8.90 -14.71 22.47
N THR A 43 -8.28 -13.88 23.34
CA THR A 43 -7.69 -14.37 24.58
C THR A 43 -7.59 -13.31 25.68
N ASN A 44 -7.68 -13.77 26.93
CA ASN A 44 -7.30 -13.04 28.15
C ASN A 44 -6.02 -13.62 28.78
N ALA A 45 -5.25 -14.42 28.04
CA ALA A 45 -4.04 -15.06 28.53
C ALA A 45 -2.99 -14.01 28.93
N ARG A 46 -2.38 -14.22 30.10
CA ARG A 46 -1.24 -13.45 30.63
C ARG A 46 0.10 -14.11 30.34
N SER A 47 0.08 -15.26 29.68
CA SER A 47 1.25 -16.06 29.33
C SER A 47 1.46 -16.05 27.82
N SER A 48 2.71 -16.08 27.39
CA SER A 48 3.07 -16.08 25.98
C SER A 48 2.47 -17.29 25.24
N PHE A 49 1.97 -17.04 24.04
CA PHE A 49 1.52 -18.06 23.10
C PHE A 49 2.16 -17.84 21.74
N HIS A 50 2.26 -18.90 20.94
CA HIS A 50 2.84 -18.83 19.62
C HIS A 50 1.88 -19.36 18.56
N VAL A 51 1.92 -18.75 17.38
CA VAL A 51 1.25 -19.21 16.17
C VAL A 51 2.32 -19.55 15.16
N SER A 52 2.33 -20.79 14.67
CA SER A 52 3.30 -21.25 13.69
C SER A 52 2.60 -21.71 12.43
N PHE A 53 3.12 -21.27 11.29
CA PHE A 53 2.82 -21.85 9.99
C PHE A 53 3.93 -22.86 9.69
N SER A 54 3.56 -24.13 9.51
CA SER A 54 4.47 -25.28 9.42
C SER A 54 4.18 -26.09 8.17
N HIS A 55 5.20 -26.73 7.60
CA HIS A 55 4.99 -27.68 6.49
C HIS A 55 4.50 -29.05 6.97
N THR A 56 4.57 -29.33 8.28
CA THR A 56 4.16 -30.59 8.90
C THR A 56 3.20 -30.35 10.08
N GLU A 57 2.32 -31.32 10.33
CA GLU A 57 1.44 -31.38 11.50
C GLU A 57 2.17 -31.80 12.78
N ALA A 58 3.39 -32.31 12.65
CA ALA A 58 4.20 -32.75 13.79
C ALA A 58 4.64 -31.58 14.68
N PRO A 59 4.89 -31.82 15.98
CA PRO A 59 5.44 -30.80 16.87
C PRO A 59 6.72 -30.18 16.31
N THR A 60 6.74 -28.86 16.24
CA THR A 60 7.83 -28.08 15.65
C THR A 60 8.90 -27.69 16.68
N ARG A 61 8.65 -27.90 17.97
CA ARG A 61 9.48 -27.34 19.06
C ARG A 61 10.72 -28.12 19.42
N GLY A 62 11.86 -27.42 19.35
CA GLY A 62 13.17 -28.04 19.57
C GLY A 62 13.58 -28.92 18.39
N THR A 63 13.01 -28.68 17.23
CA THR A 63 13.29 -29.41 15.98
C THR A 63 13.82 -28.45 14.93
N ASP A 64 14.49 -28.99 13.91
CA ASP A 64 14.93 -28.24 12.74
C ASP A 64 13.82 -28.08 11.68
N VAL A 65 12.58 -28.43 12.03
CA VAL A 65 11.40 -28.29 11.16
C VAL A 65 11.27 -26.83 10.75
N PRO A 66 11.32 -26.53 9.43
CA PRO A 66 11.14 -25.17 8.99
C PRO A 66 9.70 -24.71 9.21
N CYS A 67 9.55 -23.65 10.01
CA CYS A 67 8.28 -23.01 10.30
C CYS A 67 8.44 -21.50 10.37
N LEU A 68 7.41 -20.76 9.99
CA LEU A 68 7.28 -19.35 10.33
C LEU A 68 6.52 -19.23 11.65
N ARG A 69 7.06 -18.48 12.61
CA ARG A 69 6.48 -18.39 13.96
C ARG A 69 6.29 -16.95 14.41
N PHE A 70 5.07 -16.66 14.83
CA PHE A 70 4.70 -15.50 15.62
C PHE A 70 4.69 -15.85 17.11
N VAL A 71 5.22 -14.96 17.93
CA VAL A 71 5.26 -15.08 19.40
C VAL A 71 4.63 -13.83 19.98
N VAL A 72 3.49 -13.98 20.65
CA VAL A 72 2.85 -12.91 21.43
C VAL A 72 3.27 -13.05 22.89
N GLY A 73 3.61 -11.94 23.53
CA GLY A 73 4.01 -11.94 24.94
C GLY A 73 5.48 -12.33 25.19
N LYS A 74 6.36 -12.16 24.19
CA LYS A 74 7.79 -12.46 24.32
C LYS A 74 8.47 -11.46 25.28
N ARG A 75 9.59 -11.88 25.89
CA ARG A 75 10.41 -11.06 26.81
C ARG A 75 9.55 -10.39 27.90
N GLN A 76 8.86 -11.19 28.70
CA GLN A 76 7.95 -10.69 29.75
C GLN A 76 6.88 -9.75 29.20
N ASN A 77 6.29 -10.12 28.05
CA ASN A 77 5.27 -9.32 27.39
C ASN A 77 5.70 -7.92 26.92
N SER A 78 6.99 -7.67 26.71
CA SER A 78 7.47 -6.41 26.13
C SER A 78 7.52 -6.42 24.60
N MET A 79 7.24 -7.56 23.98
CA MET A 79 7.42 -7.73 22.54
C MET A 79 6.51 -8.80 21.94
N THR A 80 5.95 -8.51 20.77
CA THR A 80 5.40 -9.49 19.85
C THR A 80 6.30 -9.57 18.63
N SER A 81 6.62 -10.77 18.15
CA SER A 81 7.66 -10.95 17.12
C SER A 81 7.35 -12.06 16.15
N VAL A 82 7.96 -11.98 14.96
CA VAL A 82 7.93 -13.02 13.93
C VAL A 82 9.35 -13.51 13.63
N GLY A 83 9.52 -14.80 13.30
CA GLY A 83 10.79 -15.34 12.85
C GLY A 83 10.69 -16.75 12.29
N LEU A 84 11.79 -17.25 11.72
CA LEU A 84 11.89 -18.60 11.14
C LEU A 84 12.51 -19.60 12.12
N GLY A 85 11.89 -20.77 12.25
CA GLY A 85 12.33 -21.88 13.09
C GLY A 85 11.92 -21.78 14.56
N ASN A 86 12.29 -22.80 15.34
CA ASN A 86 11.82 -22.96 16.72
C ASN A 86 12.85 -23.61 17.68
N PRO A 87 13.62 -22.82 18.46
CA PRO A 87 13.64 -21.36 18.51
C PRO A 87 14.21 -20.79 17.20
N TYR A 88 14.06 -19.48 16.98
CA TYR A 88 14.53 -18.86 15.74
C TYR A 88 15.95 -19.29 15.40
N LEU A 89 16.22 -19.56 14.11
CA LEU A 89 17.51 -20.10 13.63
C LEU A 89 18.72 -19.30 14.15
N LYS A 90 18.55 -17.99 14.40
CA LYS A 90 19.58 -17.09 14.97
C LYS A 90 19.23 -16.54 16.35
N LYS A 91 18.18 -17.03 17.01
CA LYS A 91 17.55 -16.48 18.23
C LYS A 91 17.01 -15.04 18.11
N GLU A 92 17.31 -14.34 17.02
CA GLU A 92 16.77 -13.02 16.67
C GLU A 92 15.50 -13.16 15.81
N PRO A 93 14.46 -12.35 16.10
CA PRO A 93 13.31 -12.27 15.21
C PRO A 93 13.67 -11.62 13.88
N ILE A 94 12.91 -11.93 12.83
CA ILE A 94 12.96 -11.15 11.58
C ILE A 94 12.41 -9.75 11.82
N ASP A 95 11.28 -9.65 12.51
CA ASP A 95 10.74 -8.36 12.97
C ASP A 95 9.95 -8.51 14.28
N PHE A 96 9.72 -7.39 14.93
CA PHE A 96 8.99 -7.32 16.18
C PHE A 96 8.28 -5.97 16.34
N THR A 97 7.30 -5.94 17.23
CA THR A 97 6.53 -4.74 17.57
C THR A 97 6.43 -4.63 19.08
N ARG A 98 6.46 -3.39 19.56
CA ARG A 98 6.24 -3.04 20.97
C ARG A 98 4.95 -2.26 21.18
N GLN A 99 4.11 -2.14 20.15
CA GLN A 99 2.84 -1.44 20.25
C GLN A 99 1.97 -2.11 21.32
N ALA A 100 1.43 -1.29 22.23
CA ALA A 100 0.73 -1.78 23.43
C ALA A 100 -0.51 -2.63 23.11
N ASP A 101 -1.09 -2.46 21.93
CA ASP A 101 -2.24 -3.24 21.50
C ASP A 101 -1.88 -4.63 20.94
N ALA A 102 -0.65 -4.79 20.46
CA ALA A 102 -0.07 -6.04 19.98
C ALA A 102 0.52 -6.93 21.09
N LEU A 103 0.56 -6.44 22.34
CA LEU A 103 1.03 -7.15 23.54
C LEU A 103 -0.15 -7.77 24.30
N LEU A 104 0.13 -8.79 25.13
CA LEU A 104 -0.87 -9.36 26.03
C LEU A 104 -1.39 -8.29 26.99
N THR A 105 -2.63 -8.47 27.42
CA THR A 105 -3.29 -7.62 28.42
C THR A 105 -2.99 -8.12 29.84
N ASP A 106 -2.67 -7.20 30.74
CA ASP A 106 -2.62 -7.50 32.18
C ASP A 106 -4.01 -7.46 32.82
N THR A 107 -4.98 -6.82 32.14
CA THR A 107 -6.38 -6.72 32.57
C THR A 107 -7.18 -7.96 32.19
N GLU A 108 -8.33 -8.17 32.83
CA GLU A 108 -9.26 -9.26 32.48
C GLU A 108 -9.94 -9.07 31.10
N LYS A 109 -9.73 -7.92 30.44
CA LYS A 109 -10.30 -7.67 29.11
C LYS A 109 -9.65 -8.58 28.09
N SER A 110 -10.48 -9.24 27.29
CA SER A 110 -9.99 -10.04 26.17
C SER A 110 -9.37 -9.15 25.10
N ARG A 111 -8.25 -9.59 24.53
CA ARG A 111 -7.69 -9.07 23.28
C ARG A 111 -8.02 -10.01 22.13
N THR A 112 -7.97 -9.46 20.92
CA THR A 112 -8.12 -10.22 19.68
C THR A 112 -6.96 -9.93 18.77
N TYR A 113 -6.34 -10.98 18.26
CA TYR A 113 -5.25 -10.96 17.30
C TYR A 113 -5.63 -11.75 16.07
N TRP A 114 -5.15 -11.34 14.92
CA TRP A 114 -5.23 -12.14 13.70
C TRP A 114 -3.83 -12.41 13.17
N PHE A 115 -3.67 -13.56 12.52
CA PHE A 115 -2.43 -14.02 11.92
C PHE A 115 -2.74 -14.49 10.51
N LEU A 116 -2.12 -13.87 9.52
CA LEU A 116 -2.25 -14.20 8.11
C LEU A 116 -0.97 -14.88 7.64
N TYR A 117 -1.15 -15.90 6.82
CA TYR A 117 -0.15 -16.37 5.89
C TYR A 117 -0.79 -16.54 4.52
N ASP A 118 -0.14 -15.97 3.52
CA ASP A 118 -0.58 -15.99 2.14
C ASP A 118 0.62 -16.34 1.26
N ARG A 119 0.64 -17.57 0.76
CA ARG A 119 1.71 -18.06 -0.13
C ARG A 119 1.68 -17.40 -1.50
N GLU A 120 0.50 -17.11 -2.05
CA GLU A 120 0.37 -16.46 -3.37
C GLU A 120 0.96 -15.07 -3.30
N VAL A 121 0.64 -14.38 -2.19
CA VAL A 121 1.16 -13.05 -1.91
C VAL A 121 2.56 -13.03 -1.35
N ALA A 122 3.03 -14.18 -0.90
CA ALA A 122 4.28 -14.33 -0.18
C ALA A 122 4.37 -13.38 1.02
N VAL A 123 3.27 -13.28 1.77
CA VAL A 123 3.13 -12.41 2.95
C VAL A 123 2.78 -13.24 4.17
N ALA A 124 3.38 -12.87 5.29
CA ALA A 124 2.85 -13.24 6.58
C ALA A 124 2.71 -11.99 7.45
N ALA A 125 1.63 -11.92 8.20
CA ALA A 125 1.31 -10.73 8.96
C ALA A 125 0.59 -11.07 10.25
N MET A 126 0.66 -10.12 11.18
CA MET A 126 -0.08 -10.15 12.42
C MET A 126 -0.66 -8.77 12.68
N GLY A 127 -1.87 -8.77 13.23
CA GLY A 127 -2.48 -7.55 13.71
C GLY A 127 -3.51 -7.81 14.79
N VAL A 128 -4.29 -6.77 15.07
CA VAL A 128 -5.20 -6.69 16.20
C VAL A 128 -6.64 -6.47 15.75
N GLN A 129 -7.57 -6.60 16.68
CA GLN A 129 -9.03 -6.50 16.46
C GLN A 129 -9.61 -7.71 15.73
N ALA A 130 -10.92 -7.89 15.81
CA ALA A 130 -11.58 -9.05 15.19
C ALA A 130 -11.79 -8.89 13.68
N ASN A 131 -11.84 -7.65 13.17
CA ASN A 131 -11.96 -7.34 11.76
C ASN A 131 -10.57 -7.03 11.17
N PRO A 132 -9.95 -7.95 10.42
CA PRO A 132 -8.60 -7.76 9.91
C PRO A 132 -8.58 -6.71 8.79
N GLN A 133 -7.70 -5.72 8.92
CA GLN A 133 -7.53 -4.61 7.97
C GLN A 133 -6.09 -4.07 8.05
N ALA A 134 -5.66 -3.32 7.03
CA ALA A 134 -4.31 -2.75 6.97
C ALA A 134 -3.97 -1.89 8.21
N ASP A 135 -4.90 -1.04 8.65
CA ASP A 135 -4.71 -0.14 9.80
C ASP A 135 -4.57 -0.87 11.14
N SER A 136 -5.04 -2.13 11.22
CA SER A 136 -4.90 -2.96 12.40
C SER A 136 -3.70 -3.92 12.32
N CYS A 137 -2.93 -3.87 11.24
CA CYS A 137 -1.68 -4.60 11.08
C CYS A 137 -0.60 -4.05 12.02
N ARG A 138 0.22 -4.93 12.60
CA ARG A 138 1.27 -4.59 13.56
C ARG A 138 2.62 -5.21 13.23
N LEU A 139 2.60 -6.26 12.41
CA LEU A 139 3.78 -6.91 11.84
C LEU A 139 3.43 -7.38 10.44
N LEU A 140 4.31 -7.10 9.47
CA LEU A 140 4.19 -7.65 8.13
C LEU A 140 5.57 -8.06 7.63
N THR A 141 5.67 -9.25 7.06
CA THR A 141 6.89 -9.75 6.43
C THR A 141 6.57 -10.35 5.07
N ARG A 142 7.36 -9.98 4.05
CA ARG A 142 7.32 -10.58 2.71
C ARG A 142 8.46 -11.57 2.55
N PHE A 143 8.21 -12.64 1.79
CA PHE A 143 9.16 -13.76 1.64
C PHE A 143 9.44 -14.18 0.20
N LYS A 144 9.02 -13.41 -0.81
CA LYS A 144 9.26 -13.72 -2.24
C LYS A 144 10.61 -13.26 -2.78
N ASP A 145 11.26 -12.31 -2.11
CA ASP A 145 12.48 -11.69 -2.63
C ASP A 145 13.56 -11.71 -1.56
N CYS A 146 14.63 -12.43 -1.86
CA CYS A 146 15.71 -12.85 -0.98
C CYS A 146 16.49 -11.67 -0.36
N PHE A 147 15.96 -11.04 0.70
CA PHE A 147 16.75 -10.13 1.54
C PHE A 147 16.76 -10.59 3.00
N SER A 148 17.97 -10.67 3.57
CA SER A 148 18.28 -10.86 5.01
C SER A 148 18.24 -12.27 5.62
N GLY A 149 18.28 -13.35 4.82
CA GLY A 149 18.39 -14.72 5.34
C GLY A 149 17.05 -15.40 5.66
N PHE A 150 15.97 -14.86 5.09
CA PHE A 150 14.73 -15.59 4.90
C PHE A 150 14.94 -16.67 3.83
N ARG A 151 14.46 -17.89 4.10
CA ARG A 151 14.55 -19.01 3.16
C ARG A 151 13.21 -19.17 2.47
N GLU A 152 13.08 -18.66 1.26
CA GLU A 152 11.85 -18.78 0.46
C GLU A 152 11.38 -20.24 0.40
N GLU A 153 12.34 -21.18 0.32
CA GLU A 153 12.07 -22.61 0.29
C GLU A 153 11.29 -23.10 1.52
N VAL A 154 11.51 -22.47 2.68
CA VAL A 154 10.78 -22.77 3.92
C VAL A 154 9.34 -22.27 3.85
N CYS A 155 9.14 -21.10 3.27
CA CYS A 155 7.85 -20.42 3.25
C CYS A 155 6.99 -20.79 2.04
N GLN A 156 7.47 -21.54 1.06
CA GLN A 156 6.64 -22.04 -0.04
C GLN A 156 5.82 -23.29 0.33
N GLN A 157 6.24 -24.01 1.38
CA GLN A 157 5.70 -25.32 1.74
C GLN A 157 4.85 -25.30 3.01
N LEU A 158 4.56 -24.13 3.59
CA LEU A 158 3.79 -24.06 4.84
C LEU A 158 2.32 -24.36 4.57
N ARG A 159 1.77 -25.25 5.39
CA ARG A 159 0.44 -25.84 5.22
C ARG A 159 -0.36 -25.85 6.52
N TYR A 160 0.26 -26.18 7.63
CA TYR A 160 -0.45 -26.35 8.91
C TYR A 160 -0.33 -25.09 9.76
N VAL A 161 -1.44 -24.72 10.40
CA VAL A 161 -1.45 -23.69 11.44
C VAL A 161 -1.42 -24.39 12.79
N ILE A 162 -0.41 -24.07 13.59
CA ILE A 162 -0.15 -24.68 14.88
C ILE A 162 -0.12 -23.60 15.96
N VAL A 163 -0.89 -23.81 17.02
CA VAL A 163 -0.89 -22.95 18.20
C VAL A 163 -0.12 -23.66 19.31
N SER A 164 0.79 -22.94 19.97
CA SER A 164 1.59 -23.50 21.06
C SER A 164 1.65 -22.60 22.28
N SER A 165 1.79 -23.23 23.44
CA SER A 165 1.96 -22.54 24.72
C SER A 165 3.43 -22.26 25.02
N GLY A 166 3.66 -21.26 25.86
CA GLY A 166 4.97 -21.00 26.47
C GLY A 166 5.32 -22.05 27.52
N LYS A 167 5.89 -21.60 28.64
CA LYS A 167 6.08 -22.46 29.82
C LYS A 167 4.79 -22.65 30.62
N ARG A 168 3.89 -21.66 30.56
CA ARG A 168 2.67 -21.60 31.37
C ARG A 168 1.44 -21.96 30.53
N PRO A 169 0.37 -22.46 31.16
CA PRO A 169 -0.88 -22.76 30.48
C PRO A 169 -1.52 -21.51 29.85
N ILE A 170 -2.27 -21.74 28.78
CA ILE A 170 -3.04 -20.73 28.06
C ILE A 170 -4.39 -21.31 27.62
N SER A 171 -5.40 -20.45 27.61
CA SER A 171 -6.71 -20.72 27.02
C SER A 171 -6.98 -19.68 25.93
N LEU A 172 -7.26 -20.18 24.73
CA LEU A 172 -7.41 -19.39 23.53
C LEU A 172 -8.73 -19.75 22.86
N ARG A 173 -9.47 -18.75 22.41
CA ARG A 173 -10.62 -18.94 21.55
C ARG A 173 -10.17 -18.65 20.12
N VAL A 174 -10.33 -19.59 19.20
CA VAL A 174 -9.78 -19.50 17.84
C VAL A 174 -10.89 -19.66 16.81
N VAL A 175 -10.80 -18.90 15.73
CA VAL A 175 -11.64 -19.07 14.54
C VAL A 175 -10.78 -18.96 13.28
N HIS A 176 -11.07 -19.80 12.30
CA HIS A 176 -10.43 -19.75 10.98
C HIS A 176 -11.25 -18.89 10.02
N ILE A 177 -10.56 -18.13 9.17
CA ILE A 177 -11.16 -17.32 8.10
C ILE A 177 -10.76 -17.93 6.74
N ASP A 178 -11.73 -18.58 6.09
CA ASP A 178 -11.54 -19.41 4.89
C ASP A 178 -11.23 -18.61 3.61
N ALA A 179 -11.41 -17.29 3.64
CA ALA A 179 -10.83 -16.36 2.68
C ALA A 179 -10.31 -15.13 3.45
N PRO A 180 -9.00 -15.05 3.75
CA PRO A 180 -8.52 -13.92 4.51
C PRO A 180 -8.80 -12.61 3.74
N PRO A 181 -9.27 -11.56 4.41
CA PRO A 181 -9.35 -10.25 3.78
C PRO A 181 -7.94 -9.86 3.34
N ASP A 182 -7.85 -9.20 2.20
CA ASP A 182 -6.60 -8.56 1.82
C ASP A 182 -6.36 -7.40 2.79
N ILE A 183 -5.55 -7.69 3.82
CA ILE A 183 -5.07 -6.73 4.82
C ILE A 183 -3.93 -5.87 4.28
N SER A 184 -3.47 -6.18 3.08
CA SER A 184 -2.20 -5.73 2.56
C SER A 184 -2.35 -4.69 1.47
N ILE A 185 -3.56 -4.47 0.96
CA ILE A 185 -3.86 -3.57 -0.14
C ILE A 185 -5.05 -2.69 0.26
N PRO A 186 -4.94 -1.35 0.18
CA PRO A 186 -6.12 -0.51 0.25
C PRO A 186 -7.06 -0.92 -0.88
N ARG A 187 -8.21 -1.53 -0.57
CA ARG A 187 -9.12 -2.20 -1.53
C ARG A 187 -9.61 -1.33 -2.70
N TYR A 188 -9.35 -0.03 -2.65
CA TYR A 188 -9.67 0.94 -3.69
C TYR A 188 -8.50 1.22 -4.66
N LEU A 189 -7.32 0.60 -4.47
CA LEU A 189 -6.12 0.87 -5.26
C LEU A 189 -5.66 -0.30 -6.13
N PHE A 190 -5.67 -1.52 -5.60
CA PHE A 190 -5.19 -2.69 -6.34
C PHE A 190 -6.17 -3.85 -6.23
N ASP A 191 -6.17 -4.67 -7.28
CA ASP A 191 -6.87 -5.94 -7.30
C ASP A 191 -6.16 -6.92 -6.35
N PRO A 192 -6.86 -7.50 -5.37
CA PRO A 192 -6.23 -8.29 -4.32
C PRO A 192 -5.66 -9.64 -4.80
N VAL A 193 -6.05 -10.10 -5.99
CA VAL A 193 -5.64 -11.40 -6.54
C VAL A 193 -4.48 -11.24 -7.51
N SER A 194 -4.59 -10.28 -8.43
CA SER A 194 -3.61 -10.03 -9.49
C SER A 194 -2.59 -8.94 -9.16
N TRP A 195 -2.85 -8.14 -8.11
CA TRP A 195 -2.11 -6.95 -7.66
C TRP A 195 -1.79 -5.98 -8.77
N ARG A 196 -2.72 -5.91 -9.70
CA ARG A 196 -2.73 -4.86 -10.70
C ARG A 196 -3.51 -3.70 -10.12
N GLU A 197 -3.06 -2.50 -10.45
CA GLU A 197 -3.81 -1.31 -10.11
C GLU A 197 -5.23 -1.43 -10.65
N LEU A 198 -6.21 -1.07 -9.81
CA LEU A 198 -7.59 -1.06 -10.23
C LEU A 198 -7.79 0.06 -11.26
N PRO A 199 -8.67 -0.17 -12.26
CA PRO A 199 -9.09 0.88 -13.16
C PRO A 199 -9.57 2.10 -12.37
N TRP A 200 -9.07 3.27 -12.75
CA TRP A 200 -9.48 4.55 -12.23
C TRP A 200 -9.71 5.49 -13.39
N GLN A 201 -10.78 6.28 -13.35
CA GLN A 201 -11.08 7.25 -14.39
C GLN A 201 -11.23 8.63 -13.77
N GLY A 202 -10.53 9.60 -14.33
CA GLY A 202 -10.51 10.96 -13.84
C GLY A 202 -9.50 11.80 -14.61
N CYS A 203 -9.50 13.10 -14.34
CA CYS A 203 -8.56 14.01 -14.97
C CYS A 203 -7.95 15.01 -13.99
N SER A 204 -6.73 15.42 -14.29
CA SER A 204 -5.99 16.42 -13.52
C SER A 204 -5.11 17.26 -14.42
N CYS A 205 -4.69 18.42 -13.93
CA CYS A 205 -3.66 19.23 -14.57
C CYS A 205 -2.31 18.86 -13.96
N VAL A 206 -1.40 18.36 -14.79
CA VAL A 206 -0.10 17.86 -14.35
C VAL A 206 1.05 18.59 -15.03
N PHE A 207 2.20 18.58 -14.39
CA PHE A 207 3.45 19.01 -14.99
C PHE A 207 4.43 17.85 -15.01
N GLN A 208 5.13 17.66 -16.13
CA GLN A 208 6.13 16.60 -16.24
C GLN A 208 7.50 17.09 -15.76
N PRO A 209 8.28 16.22 -15.12
CA PRO A 209 9.65 16.55 -14.80
C PRO A 209 10.53 16.66 -16.02
N ASP A 210 11.54 17.53 -15.96
CA ASP A 210 12.61 17.52 -16.95
C ASP A 210 13.47 16.26 -16.81
N GLU A 211 14.27 15.99 -17.86
CA GLU A 211 15.08 14.77 -17.94
C GLU A 211 16.08 14.65 -16.79
N ALA A 212 16.67 15.75 -16.31
CA ALA A 212 17.64 15.71 -15.22
C ALA A 212 16.98 15.25 -13.90
N HIS A 213 15.80 15.79 -13.60
CA HIS A 213 15.01 15.41 -12.43
C HIS A 213 14.44 13.98 -12.57
N LEU A 214 14.05 13.54 -13.77
CA LEU A 214 13.65 12.14 -14.01
C LEU A 214 14.79 11.18 -13.66
N GLN A 215 16.03 11.47 -14.05
CA GLN A 215 17.19 10.63 -13.70
C GLN A 215 17.47 10.62 -12.18
N LEU A 216 17.27 11.73 -11.49
CA LEU A 216 17.37 11.78 -10.02
C LEU A 216 16.29 10.94 -9.34
N ILE A 217 15.04 11.05 -9.80
CA ILE A 217 13.92 10.23 -9.29
C ILE A 217 14.19 8.75 -9.55
N LYS A 218 14.69 8.40 -10.75
CA LYS A 218 15.07 7.02 -11.08
C LYS A 218 16.15 6.47 -10.14
N ARG A 219 17.13 7.29 -9.74
CA ARG A 219 18.12 6.90 -8.72
C ARG A 219 17.50 6.71 -7.35
N ALA A 220 16.54 7.55 -6.94
CA ALA A 220 15.78 7.34 -5.70
C ALA A 220 14.96 6.04 -5.75
N GLN A 221 14.34 5.73 -6.89
CA GLN A 221 13.64 4.46 -7.11
C GLN A 221 14.59 3.26 -7.06
N GLN A 222 15.84 3.40 -7.54
CA GLN A 222 16.87 2.36 -7.40
C GLN A 222 17.24 2.09 -5.94
N LEU A 223 17.30 3.13 -5.10
CA LEU A 223 17.50 2.96 -3.65
C LEU A 223 16.37 2.15 -3.03
N ILE A 224 15.12 2.42 -3.40
CA ILE A 224 13.96 1.63 -2.93
C ILE A 224 14.07 0.19 -3.40
N ALA A 225 14.31 -0.03 -4.69
CA ALA A 225 14.42 -1.37 -5.27
C ALA A 225 15.55 -2.20 -4.65
N ALA A 226 16.66 -1.55 -4.28
CA ALA A 226 17.80 -2.20 -3.61
C ALA A 226 17.59 -2.38 -2.10
N SER A 227 16.61 -1.70 -1.50
CA SER A 227 16.34 -1.77 -0.08
C SER A 227 15.62 -3.06 0.31
N PRO A 228 15.71 -3.49 1.58
CA PRO A 228 14.90 -4.59 2.12
C PRO A 228 13.38 -4.34 2.05
N LEU A 229 12.95 -3.11 1.77
CA LEU A 229 11.54 -2.72 1.67
C LEU A 229 11.04 -2.65 0.23
N GLY A 230 11.88 -2.85 -0.79
CA GLY A 230 11.51 -2.63 -2.20
C GLY A 230 10.22 -3.34 -2.60
N THR A 231 10.01 -4.56 -2.11
CA THR A 231 8.81 -5.38 -2.37
C THR A 231 7.52 -4.85 -1.75
N LEU A 232 7.63 -3.91 -0.80
CA LEU A 232 6.49 -3.26 -0.17
C LEU A 232 6.00 -2.05 -0.97
N TYR A 233 6.75 -1.65 -2.01
CA TYR A 233 6.47 -0.50 -2.85
C TYR A 233 6.27 -0.89 -4.31
N GLN A 234 5.38 -0.19 -4.99
CA GLN A 234 5.22 -0.21 -6.45
C GLN A 234 5.83 1.07 -7.01
N LEU A 235 6.81 0.95 -7.91
CA LEU A 235 7.46 2.10 -8.53
C LEU A 235 6.61 2.64 -9.69
N ILE A 236 6.55 3.96 -9.83
CA ILE A 236 5.87 4.64 -10.95
C ILE A 236 6.81 4.64 -12.16
N GLY A 237 6.29 4.22 -13.32
CA GLY A 237 7.06 4.24 -14.56
C GLY A 237 7.48 5.67 -14.96
N PRO A 238 8.64 5.85 -15.62
CA PRO A 238 9.17 7.17 -15.94
C PRO A 238 8.20 8.03 -16.77
N ASP A 239 7.45 7.41 -17.68
CA ASP A 239 6.47 8.10 -18.54
C ASP A 239 5.24 8.62 -17.77
N HIS A 240 5.07 8.18 -16.52
CA HIS A 240 3.94 8.54 -15.67
C HIS A 240 4.34 9.43 -14.48
N LEU A 241 5.63 9.72 -14.30
CA LEU A 241 6.08 10.66 -13.27
C LEU A 241 5.58 12.07 -13.58
N CYS A 242 4.87 12.67 -12.63
CA CYS A 242 4.33 14.01 -12.79
C CYS A 242 4.09 14.70 -11.44
N LEU A 243 4.15 16.03 -11.45
CA LEU A 243 3.60 16.86 -10.39
C LEU A 243 2.09 17.03 -10.64
N ASN A 244 1.27 16.41 -9.78
CA ASN A 244 -0.18 16.42 -9.93
C ASN A 244 -0.82 17.59 -9.16
N ALA A 245 -0.69 18.79 -9.72
CA ALA A 245 -0.95 20.02 -9.01
C ALA A 245 -2.45 20.34 -8.83
N VAL A 246 -3.32 19.97 -9.76
CA VAL A 246 -4.76 20.21 -9.65
C VAL A 246 -5.55 18.96 -10.05
N ARG A 247 -6.26 18.36 -9.09
CA ARG A 247 -7.13 17.19 -9.32
C ARG A 247 -8.56 17.67 -9.57
N LEU A 248 -9.06 17.45 -10.78
CA LEU A 248 -10.33 18.01 -11.25
C LEU A 248 -11.49 17.05 -11.08
N LEU A 249 -11.42 15.88 -11.73
CA LEU A 249 -12.48 14.88 -11.74
C LEU A 249 -11.99 13.52 -11.28
N ASP A 250 -12.89 12.81 -10.64
CA ASP A 250 -12.77 11.41 -10.23
C ASP A 250 -14.13 10.71 -10.39
N PRO A 251 -14.23 9.38 -10.21
CA PRO A 251 -15.47 8.64 -10.41
C PRO A 251 -16.67 9.15 -9.61
N PHE A 252 -16.43 9.83 -8.48
CA PHE A 252 -17.47 10.35 -7.61
C PHE A 252 -17.86 11.79 -7.94
N ARG A 253 -17.02 12.52 -8.70
CA ARG A 253 -17.21 13.93 -9.05
C ARG A 253 -17.59 14.18 -10.51
N ARG A 254 -17.81 13.12 -11.29
CA ARG A 254 -18.26 13.20 -12.69
C ARG A 254 -19.49 14.10 -12.88
N THR A 255 -20.42 14.05 -11.93
CA THR A 255 -21.67 14.82 -11.97
C THR A 255 -21.49 16.33 -11.78
N GLU A 256 -20.31 16.79 -11.33
CA GLU A 256 -20.02 18.23 -11.19
C GLU A 256 -20.01 18.96 -12.54
N LEU A 257 -19.64 18.27 -13.63
CA LEU A 257 -19.76 18.79 -15.00
C LEU A 257 -21.21 18.76 -15.52
N GLN A 258 -21.98 17.75 -15.11
CA GLN A 258 -23.33 17.47 -15.62
C GLN A 258 -24.42 18.36 -15.02
N ARG A 259 -24.08 19.43 -14.29
CA ARG A 259 -25.05 20.45 -13.82
C ARG A 259 -25.57 21.38 -14.93
N GLN A 260 -25.61 20.92 -16.18
CA GLN A 260 -26.39 21.55 -17.24
C GLN A 260 -27.58 20.64 -17.61
N PRO A 261 -28.82 21.15 -17.68
CA PRO A 261 -29.97 20.32 -17.97
C PRO A 261 -30.05 20.05 -19.49
N GLN A 262 -29.74 18.83 -19.91
CA GLN A 262 -30.16 18.27 -21.20
C GLN A 262 -30.48 16.79 -20.93
N SER A 263 -31.74 16.36 -20.85
CA SER A 263 -32.72 16.13 -21.92
C SER A 263 -32.14 15.33 -23.09
N VAL A 264 -32.79 14.19 -23.34
CA VAL A 264 -32.52 13.13 -24.32
C VAL A 264 -31.53 12.06 -23.84
N VAL A 265 -32.12 10.93 -23.44
CA VAL A 265 -31.46 9.65 -23.20
C VAL A 265 -30.92 9.15 -24.54
N VAL A 266 -29.62 9.28 -24.75
CA VAL A 266 -28.89 8.45 -25.71
C VAL A 266 -28.17 7.40 -24.87
N GLU A 267 -28.25 6.14 -25.28
CA GLU A 267 -27.49 5.04 -24.67
C GLU A 267 -26.00 5.25 -24.96
N SER A 268 -25.33 6.12 -24.19
CA SER A 268 -23.87 6.28 -24.23
C SER A 268 -23.19 5.24 -23.34
N THR A 269 -22.07 4.70 -23.82
CA THR A 269 -21.20 3.87 -22.99
C THR A 269 -20.48 4.74 -21.95
N GLU A 270 -20.08 4.16 -20.81
CA GLU A 270 -19.37 4.88 -19.75
C GLU A 270 -18.09 5.55 -20.25
N GLU A 271 -17.37 4.93 -21.20
CA GLU A 271 -16.17 5.49 -21.82
C GLU A 271 -16.46 6.73 -22.68
N GLU A 272 -17.56 6.74 -23.43
CA GLU A 272 -18.00 7.89 -24.23
C GLU A 272 -18.40 9.07 -23.35
N GLU A 273 -19.07 8.80 -22.22
CA GLU A 273 -19.43 9.82 -21.23
C GLU A 273 -18.19 10.49 -20.62
N TRP A 274 -17.17 9.69 -20.28
CA TRP A 274 -15.92 10.21 -19.74
C TRP A 274 -15.12 11.00 -20.76
N ARG A 275 -15.06 10.52 -22.00
CA ARG A 275 -14.40 11.23 -23.08
C ARG A 275 -15.02 12.61 -23.30
N ALA A 276 -16.35 12.71 -23.35
CA ALA A 276 -17.04 13.99 -23.47
C ALA A 276 -16.73 14.93 -22.28
N CYS A 277 -16.61 14.39 -21.06
CA CYS A 277 -16.18 15.15 -19.90
C CYS A 277 -14.75 15.70 -20.07
N PHE A 278 -13.82 14.88 -20.57
CA PHE A 278 -12.43 15.29 -20.78
C PHE A 278 -12.30 16.34 -21.90
N GLU A 279 -13.05 16.19 -23.00
CA GLU A 279 -13.09 17.16 -24.10
C GLU A 279 -13.60 18.52 -23.63
N GLU A 280 -14.65 18.55 -22.80
CA GLU A 280 -15.19 19.78 -22.25
C GLU A 280 -14.23 20.45 -21.25
N VAL A 281 -13.54 19.67 -20.42
CA VAL A 281 -12.49 20.18 -19.51
C VAL A 281 -11.33 20.75 -20.31
N ASP A 282 -10.84 20.04 -21.33
CA ASP A 282 -9.76 20.49 -22.21
C ASP A 282 -10.10 21.82 -22.87
N ARG A 283 -11.30 21.91 -23.48
CA ARG A 283 -11.80 23.13 -24.11
C ARG A 283 -11.83 24.33 -23.16
N ARG A 284 -12.20 24.11 -21.89
CA ARG A 284 -12.19 25.15 -20.85
C ARG A 284 -10.78 25.56 -20.42
N LEU A 285 -9.83 24.62 -20.45
CA LEU A 285 -8.45 24.83 -20.03
C LEU A 285 -7.54 25.43 -21.09
N VAL A 286 -7.90 25.36 -22.39
CA VAL A 286 -7.08 25.89 -23.50
C VAL A 286 -6.54 27.29 -23.18
N THR A 287 -7.40 28.23 -22.76
CA THR A 287 -6.98 29.61 -22.47
C THR A 287 -6.00 29.70 -21.29
N VAL A 288 -6.17 28.86 -20.27
CA VAL A 288 -5.30 28.83 -19.08
C VAL A 288 -3.95 28.20 -19.39
N PHE A 289 -3.91 27.19 -20.26
CA PHE A 289 -2.65 26.54 -20.68
C PHE A 289 -1.83 27.42 -21.63
N HIS A 290 -2.47 28.29 -22.41
CA HIS A 290 -1.81 29.18 -23.37
C HIS A 290 -1.54 30.60 -22.85
N SER A 291 -1.88 30.92 -21.59
CA SER A 291 -1.57 32.23 -20.99
C SER A 291 -0.20 32.22 -20.28
N ALA A 292 0.68 33.19 -20.60
CA ALA A 292 1.96 33.39 -19.92
C ALA A 292 1.85 34.62 -18.99
N PRO A 293 2.25 34.56 -17.69
CA PRO A 293 3.39 33.82 -17.12
C PRO A 293 3.07 32.87 -15.93
N TRP A 294 1.86 32.32 -15.81
CA TRP A 294 1.46 31.52 -14.62
C TRP A 294 1.87 30.03 -14.68
N THR A 295 2.47 29.63 -15.79
CA THR A 295 2.90 28.25 -16.07
C THR A 295 4.36 27.98 -15.68
N PHE A 296 5.01 28.91 -14.98
CA PHE A 296 6.40 28.77 -14.55
C PHE A 296 6.51 28.66 -13.03
N TRP A 297 6.82 27.47 -12.52
CA TRP A 297 6.97 27.24 -11.08
C TRP A 297 8.41 26.83 -10.76
N PRO A 298 9.26 27.76 -10.30
CA PRO A 298 10.58 27.41 -9.80
C PRO A 298 10.41 26.77 -8.42
N LEU A 299 10.54 25.45 -8.36
CA LEU A 299 10.36 24.67 -7.15
C LEU A 299 11.70 24.11 -6.67
N ARG A 300 11.95 24.20 -5.36
CA ARG A 300 13.07 23.57 -4.68
C ARG A 300 12.62 22.34 -3.92
N PHE A 301 13.54 21.41 -3.71
CA PHE A 301 13.35 20.31 -2.79
C PHE A 301 13.07 20.81 -1.36
N GLU A 302 12.06 20.23 -0.70
CA GLU A 302 11.78 20.46 0.72
C GLU A 302 12.08 19.22 1.56
N ARG A 303 11.51 18.06 1.16
CA ARG A 303 11.71 16.77 1.83
C ARG A 303 11.33 15.62 0.92
N ALA A 304 11.74 14.41 1.28
CA ALA A 304 11.26 13.19 0.66
C ALA A 304 10.88 12.13 1.69
N ASP A 305 10.05 11.19 1.24
CA ASP A 305 9.83 9.89 1.86
C ASP A 305 10.09 8.80 0.80
N CYS A 306 9.81 7.55 1.11
CA CYS A 306 9.99 6.41 0.20
C CYS A 306 8.99 6.37 -0.97
N THR A 307 8.01 7.28 -1.01
CA THR A 307 6.97 7.30 -2.05
C THR A 307 6.95 8.59 -2.85
N SER A 308 7.45 9.69 -2.29
CA SER A 308 7.22 11.00 -2.85
C SER A 308 8.26 12.05 -2.45
N VAL A 309 8.36 13.08 -3.28
CA VAL A 309 9.18 14.27 -3.09
C VAL A 309 8.24 15.45 -2.85
N SER A 310 8.33 16.09 -1.69
CA SER A 310 7.67 17.38 -1.44
C SER A 310 8.57 18.52 -1.90
N LEU A 311 7.96 19.45 -2.60
CA LEU A 311 8.59 20.61 -3.19
C LEU A 311 8.03 21.89 -2.57
N ALA A 312 8.82 22.96 -2.61
CA ALA A 312 8.42 24.28 -2.13
C ALA A 312 8.72 25.35 -3.18
N PRO A 313 7.89 26.38 -3.34
CA PRO A 313 8.18 27.47 -4.27
C PRO A 313 9.39 28.29 -3.82
N ILE A 314 10.15 28.80 -4.79
CA ILE A 314 11.30 29.68 -4.52
C ILE A 314 10.82 31.12 -4.38
N GLY A 315 10.56 31.54 -3.15
CA GLY A 315 10.16 32.90 -2.80
C GLY A 315 8.66 33.18 -2.95
N PRO A 316 8.20 34.37 -2.51
CA PRO A 316 6.77 34.72 -2.46
C PRO A 316 6.12 34.80 -3.84
N GLY A 317 6.82 35.29 -4.86
CA GLY A 317 6.27 35.38 -6.22
C GLY A 317 5.90 34.02 -6.80
N ALA A 318 6.73 32.98 -6.58
CA ALA A 318 6.42 31.63 -7.06
C ALA A 318 5.19 31.04 -6.36
N GLN A 319 5.03 31.29 -5.05
CA GLN A 319 3.85 30.87 -4.29
C GLN A 319 2.56 31.56 -4.81
N GLU A 320 2.64 32.86 -5.10
CA GLU A 320 1.53 33.62 -5.69
C GLU A 320 1.16 33.08 -7.09
N CYS A 321 2.15 32.73 -7.91
CA CYS A 321 1.92 32.12 -9.23
C CYS A 321 1.21 30.77 -9.14
N VAL A 322 1.62 29.89 -8.21
CA VAL A 322 0.95 28.59 -7.99
C VAL A 322 -0.52 28.81 -7.61
N GLY A 323 -0.77 29.70 -6.63
CA GLY A 323 -2.13 30.02 -6.19
C GLY A 323 -2.99 30.63 -7.31
N ALA A 324 -2.45 31.60 -8.03
CA ALA A 324 -3.13 32.25 -9.14
C ALA A 324 -3.48 31.26 -10.27
N TRP A 325 -2.56 30.36 -10.61
CA TRP A 325 -2.81 29.33 -11.63
C TRP A 325 -3.90 28.36 -11.20
N VAL A 326 -3.89 27.90 -9.95
CA VAL A 326 -4.94 27.02 -9.40
C VAL A 326 -6.30 27.70 -9.45
N SER A 327 -6.38 28.95 -8.99
CA SER A 327 -7.61 29.73 -9.07
C SER A 327 -8.08 29.96 -10.51
N ALA A 328 -7.16 30.15 -11.47
CA ALA A 328 -7.49 30.27 -12.88
C ALA A 328 -8.05 28.96 -13.46
N VAL A 329 -7.46 27.82 -13.09
CA VAL A 329 -7.96 26.48 -13.46
C VAL A 329 -9.36 26.23 -12.90
N GLU A 330 -9.59 26.53 -11.62
CA GLU A 330 -10.90 26.38 -10.98
C GLU A 330 -11.95 27.31 -11.60
N ALA A 331 -11.59 28.56 -11.87
CA ALA A 331 -12.48 29.53 -12.50
C ALA A 331 -12.83 29.14 -13.95
N ALA A 332 -11.86 28.66 -14.72
CA ALA A 332 -12.09 28.26 -16.11
C ALA A 332 -12.91 26.98 -16.23
N THR A 333 -12.63 25.98 -15.38
CA THR A 333 -13.32 24.69 -15.42
C THR A 333 -14.65 24.71 -14.69
N GLY A 334 -14.83 25.59 -13.70
CA GLY A 334 -15.94 25.54 -12.75
C GLY A 334 -15.87 24.35 -11.78
N LEU A 335 -14.73 23.64 -11.75
CA LEU A 335 -14.50 22.47 -10.90
C LEU A 335 -13.57 22.85 -9.75
N ARG A 336 -13.82 22.26 -8.57
CA ARG A 336 -12.95 22.44 -7.40
C ARG A 336 -11.70 21.57 -7.50
N ASN A 337 -10.57 22.06 -7.02
CA ASN A 337 -9.39 21.23 -6.84
C ASN A 337 -9.60 20.30 -5.63
N SER A 338 -9.49 18.98 -5.81
CA SER A 338 -9.51 18.03 -4.69
C SER A 338 -8.15 17.77 -4.05
N ALA A 339 -7.05 18.28 -4.63
CA ALA A 339 -5.74 18.19 -4.02
C ALA A 339 -5.61 19.19 -2.86
N THR A 340 -5.15 18.72 -1.71
CA THR A 340 -4.74 19.59 -0.61
C THR A 340 -3.47 20.35 -0.97
N HIS A 341 -3.22 21.51 -0.35
CA HIS A 341 -2.03 22.34 -0.63
C HIS A 341 -0.71 21.54 -0.58
N ARG A 342 -0.60 20.61 0.37
CA ARG A 342 0.55 19.71 0.49
C ARG A 342 0.68 18.74 -0.70
N GLU A 343 -0.42 18.18 -1.17
CA GLU A 343 -0.42 17.23 -2.30
C GLU A 343 -0.11 17.92 -3.62
N MET A 344 -0.52 19.17 -3.79
CA MET A 344 -0.30 19.92 -5.03
C MET A 344 1.19 20.07 -5.39
N LEU A 345 2.05 20.16 -4.36
CA LEU A 345 3.50 20.32 -4.49
C LEU A 345 4.24 19.03 -4.15
N THR A 346 3.58 17.89 -4.27
CA THR A 346 4.18 16.58 -4.04
C THR A 346 4.24 15.80 -5.35
N LEU A 347 5.43 15.36 -5.73
CA LEU A 347 5.65 14.43 -6.83
C LEU A 347 5.74 13.02 -6.26
N ASP A 348 4.77 12.18 -6.59
CA ASP A 348 4.80 10.77 -6.25
C ASP A 348 5.69 10.02 -7.26
N PHE A 349 6.51 9.10 -6.77
CA PHE A 349 7.38 8.25 -7.60
C PHE A 349 7.33 6.77 -7.21
N ALA A 350 6.66 6.44 -6.11
CA ALA A 350 6.30 5.08 -5.74
C ALA A 350 5.02 5.09 -4.89
N TYR A 351 4.34 3.95 -4.78
CA TYR A 351 3.22 3.75 -3.87
C TYR A 351 3.53 2.66 -2.88
N GLN A 352 3.15 2.86 -1.63
CA GLN A 352 3.19 1.81 -0.64
C GLN A 352 2.06 0.82 -0.95
N VAL A 353 2.43 -0.39 -1.38
CA VAL A 353 1.48 -1.48 -1.59
C VAL A 353 1.15 -2.08 -0.23
N PHE A 354 2.16 -2.49 0.53
CA PHE A 354 2.03 -3.18 1.82
C PHE A 354 2.30 -2.24 3.01
N PRO A 355 1.59 -2.37 4.14
CA PRO A 355 1.96 -1.72 5.40
C PRO A 355 3.42 -1.97 5.78
N VAL A 356 4.16 -0.89 6.05
CA VAL A 356 5.52 -0.98 6.62
C VAL A 356 5.40 -1.05 8.14
N GLU A 357 5.11 -2.25 8.64
CA GLU A 357 4.84 -2.53 10.05
C GLU A 357 5.91 -3.43 10.67
N GLY A 358 6.27 -3.13 11.91
CA GLY A 358 7.39 -3.74 12.62
C GLY A 358 8.53 -2.75 12.83
N GLU A 359 9.25 -2.92 13.93
CA GLU A 359 10.30 -2.00 14.37
C GLU A 359 11.50 -2.01 13.41
N ASN A 360 11.87 -3.18 12.88
CA ASN A 360 12.95 -3.29 11.90
C ASN A 360 12.53 -2.68 10.56
N ALA A 361 11.32 -2.97 10.08
CA ALA A 361 10.80 -2.39 8.84
C ALA A 361 10.64 -0.86 8.93
N VAL A 362 10.10 -0.35 10.04
CA VAL A 362 9.97 1.10 10.28
C VAL A 362 11.33 1.78 10.35
N GLN A 363 12.33 1.14 10.99
CA GLN A 363 13.68 1.68 11.03
C GLN A 363 14.31 1.69 9.62
N ALA A 364 14.19 0.61 8.86
CA ALA A 364 14.67 0.54 7.47
C ALA A 364 14.03 1.63 6.59
N ARG A 365 12.74 1.93 6.79
CA ARG A 365 12.05 3.01 6.07
C ARG A 365 12.64 4.38 6.41
N ARG A 366 12.91 4.63 7.69
CA ARG A 366 13.52 5.90 8.13
C ARG A 366 14.91 6.07 7.55
N ASP A 367 15.71 5.01 7.50
CA ASP A 367 17.06 5.06 6.94
C ASP A 367 17.03 5.25 5.42
N LEU A 368 16.13 4.54 4.71
CA LEU A 368 15.91 4.73 3.27
C LEU A 368 15.41 6.14 2.93
N ALA A 369 14.43 6.66 3.67
CA ALA A 369 13.93 8.03 3.50
C ALA A 369 15.04 9.06 3.74
N ARG A 370 15.94 8.82 4.70
CA ARG A 370 17.11 9.67 4.95
C ARG A 370 18.09 9.63 3.78
N GLU A 371 18.35 8.46 3.22
CA GLU A 371 19.24 8.29 2.07
C GLU A 371 18.68 8.99 0.81
N ILE A 372 17.40 8.78 0.51
CA ILE A 372 16.70 9.46 -0.58
C ILE A 372 16.73 10.98 -0.35
N THR A 373 16.42 11.44 0.86
CA THR A 373 16.46 12.87 1.21
C THR A 373 17.87 13.44 1.01
N ALA A 374 18.92 12.73 1.42
CA ALA A 374 20.29 13.19 1.25
C ALA A 374 20.70 13.28 -0.23
N LEU A 375 20.31 12.31 -1.06
CA LEU A 375 20.50 12.32 -2.50
C LEU A 375 19.84 13.55 -3.14
N LEU A 376 18.55 13.75 -2.89
CA LEU A 376 17.79 14.83 -3.50
C LEU A 376 18.21 16.19 -2.97
N GLN A 377 18.45 16.34 -1.67
CA GLN A 377 18.92 17.59 -1.08
C GLN A 377 20.25 18.09 -1.70
N LYS A 378 21.12 17.16 -2.09
CA LYS A 378 22.43 17.47 -2.69
C LYS A 378 22.32 17.83 -4.17
N GLU A 379 21.46 17.14 -4.92
CA GLU A 379 21.52 17.17 -6.39
C GLU A 379 20.28 17.78 -7.06
N TRP A 380 19.19 18.04 -6.33
CA TRP A 380 17.93 18.53 -6.91
C TRP A 380 18.09 19.88 -7.60
N GLY A 381 18.74 20.85 -6.94
CA GLY A 381 18.82 22.22 -7.47
C GLY A 381 17.45 22.90 -7.51
N THR A 382 17.11 23.50 -8.66
CA THR A 382 15.83 24.14 -8.93
C THR A 382 15.18 23.46 -10.12
N MET A 383 13.90 23.15 -9.97
CA MET A 383 13.11 22.54 -11.02
C MET A 383 12.09 23.53 -11.57
N ASP A 384 12.12 23.74 -12.88
CA ASP A 384 11.18 24.60 -13.58
C ASP A 384 10.05 23.75 -14.16
N PHE A 385 8.89 23.75 -13.53
CA PHE A 385 7.71 23.14 -14.15
C PHE A 385 7.13 24.09 -15.19
N ARG A 386 6.97 23.59 -16.41
CA ARG A 386 6.42 24.27 -17.59
C ARG A 386 5.43 23.35 -18.31
N ASP A 387 4.65 23.92 -19.22
CA ASP A 387 3.79 23.20 -20.15
C ASP A 387 2.80 22.24 -19.45
N PRO A 388 1.84 22.77 -18.68
CA PRO A 388 0.83 21.94 -18.03
C PRO A 388 0.06 21.11 -19.06
N LYS A 389 -0.25 19.87 -18.68
CA LYS A 389 -1.03 18.94 -19.51
C LYS A 389 -2.30 18.55 -18.78
N LEU A 390 -3.38 18.40 -19.52
CA LEU A 390 -4.53 17.65 -19.03
C LEU A 390 -4.18 16.16 -19.05
N ALA A 391 -4.05 15.55 -17.88
CA ALA A 391 -3.84 14.13 -17.72
C ALA A 391 -5.18 13.41 -17.59
N VAL A 392 -5.36 12.32 -18.34
CA VAL A 392 -6.42 11.34 -18.13
C VAL A 392 -5.80 10.14 -17.42
N TRP A 393 -6.33 9.84 -16.24
CA TRP A 393 -5.89 8.72 -15.42
C TRP A 393 -6.60 7.45 -15.87
N GLN A 394 -5.81 6.37 -16.00
CA GLN A 394 -6.31 5.01 -16.26
C GLN A 394 -6.29 4.16 -14.98
N THR A 395 -5.39 4.52 -14.07
CA THR A 395 -5.25 3.98 -12.72
C THR A 395 -4.77 5.12 -11.80
N LYS A 396 -4.41 4.86 -10.55
CA LYS A 396 -3.83 5.89 -9.67
C LYS A 396 -2.38 6.29 -10.02
N ALA A 397 -1.63 5.43 -10.72
CA ALA A 397 -0.24 5.69 -11.11
C ALA A 397 -0.08 5.97 -12.60
N HIS A 398 -1.00 5.48 -13.43
CA HIS A 398 -0.88 5.54 -14.88
C HIS A 398 -1.82 6.59 -15.43
N TRP A 399 -1.24 7.57 -16.14
CA TRP A 399 -1.96 8.60 -16.85
C TRP A 399 -1.42 8.75 -18.27
N ARG A 400 -2.23 9.38 -19.12
CA ARG A 400 -1.84 9.78 -20.47
C ARG A 400 -2.26 11.23 -20.71
N PRO A 401 -1.50 12.00 -21.49
CA PRO A 401 -1.96 13.32 -21.90
C PRO A 401 -3.25 13.15 -22.70
N PHE A 402 -4.24 13.98 -22.39
CA PHE A 402 -5.44 14.07 -23.19
C PHE A 402 -5.06 14.56 -24.60
N GLN A 403 -5.54 13.86 -25.62
CA GLN A 403 -5.40 14.27 -27.01
C GLN A 403 -6.80 14.35 -27.58
N ALA A 404 -7.33 15.57 -27.72
CA ALA A 404 -8.51 15.79 -28.54
C ALA A 404 -8.17 15.26 -29.94
N SER A 405 -8.87 14.22 -30.39
CA SER A 405 -8.64 13.67 -31.73
C SER A 405 -8.83 14.79 -32.74
N TYR A 406 -7.79 15.09 -33.52
CA TYR A 406 -7.86 16.01 -34.65
C TYR A 406 -9.01 15.54 -35.56
N ILE A 407 -10.13 16.27 -35.60
CA ILE A 407 -11.12 16.10 -36.65
C ILE A 407 -10.44 16.63 -37.91
N PRO A 408 -10.09 15.80 -38.91
CA PRO A 408 -9.63 16.33 -40.18
C PRO A 408 -10.77 17.19 -40.70
N THR A 409 -10.57 18.50 -40.84
CA THR A 409 -11.48 19.31 -41.63
C THR A 409 -11.55 18.66 -43.01
N ALA A 410 -12.71 18.10 -43.35
CA ALA A 410 -12.94 17.54 -44.68
C ALA A 410 -12.51 18.60 -45.71
N PRO A 411 -11.78 18.22 -46.77
CA PRO A 411 -11.45 19.18 -47.81
C PRO A 411 -12.76 19.72 -48.37
N THR A 412 -12.95 21.02 -48.26
CA THR A 412 -14.05 21.75 -48.88
C THR A 412 -14.01 21.47 -50.39
N PRO A 413 -15.12 21.05 -51.02
CA PRO A 413 -15.15 20.76 -52.45
C PRO A 413 -14.86 21.97 -53.33
#